data_AF-A0A1Y3MRM3-F1
#
_entry.id   AF-A0A1Y3MRM3-F1
#
_cell.length_a   1.000
_cell.length_b   1.000
_cell.length_c   1.000
_cell.angle_alpha   90.00
_cell.angle_beta   90.00
_cell.angle_gamma   90.00
#
_symmetry.space_group_name_H-M   'P 1'
#
loop_
_entity.id
_entity.type
_entity.pdbx_description
1 polymer ?
#
loop_
_entity_poly.entity_id
_entity_poly.type
_entity_poly.pdbx_seq_one_letter_code
_entity_poly.pdbx_strand_id
1 'polypeptide(L)'
;MFSKWKKGLVTTLFALTTFSTVASAEELPADQQKWKKWVSEHAVELQEPTASSNEDLSFLKQTLQDKRIVLLGESTHGSTEMNQSKVRMIKYLHEEMGYDVIAFESGFAEANAVYQNIDDLTAEQAMKKAISGVWHTEHLLYKNLIHL
;
A
#
# COMPACT_ATOMS: atom_id res chain seq x y z
N MET A 1 -61.83 47.99 47.30
CA MET A 1 -61.16 47.14 48.30
C MET A 1 -60.51 45.98 47.54
N PHE A 2 -59.20 45.82 47.68
CA PHE A 2 -58.27 45.19 46.71
C PHE A 2 -58.53 43.69 46.41
N SER A 3 -58.63 43.35 45.13
CA SER A 3 -58.56 41.96 44.64
C SER A 3 -57.24 41.73 43.90
N LYS A 4 -56.50 40.72 44.38
CA LYS A 4 -55.11 40.40 44.04
C LYS A 4 -55.00 39.71 42.68
N TRP A 5 -54.28 40.32 41.73
CA TRP A 5 -53.78 39.61 40.54
C TRP A 5 -52.67 38.63 40.95
N LYS A 6 -52.95 37.33 40.90
CA LYS A 6 -51.91 36.29 40.97
C LYS A 6 -51.29 36.15 39.58
N LYS A 7 -50.10 36.72 39.38
CA LYS A 7 -49.22 36.39 38.25
C LYS A 7 -48.59 35.02 38.55
N GLY A 8 -49.18 33.95 38.03
CA GLY A 8 -48.56 32.63 38.01
C GLY A 8 -47.55 32.58 36.87
N LEU A 9 -46.28 32.82 37.20
CA LEU A 9 -45.16 32.62 36.28
C LEU A 9 -44.95 31.11 36.11
N VAL A 10 -45.52 30.53 35.05
CA VAL A 10 -45.24 29.15 34.65
C VAL A 10 -43.77 29.09 34.24
N THR A 11 -42.93 28.61 35.14
CA THR A 11 -41.50 28.42 34.86
C THR A 11 -41.33 26.95 34.49
N THR A 12 -41.46 26.64 33.20
CA THR A 12 -41.18 25.31 32.67
C THR A 12 -39.67 25.10 32.69
N LEU A 13 -39.17 24.32 33.65
CA LEU A 13 -37.78 23.91 33.73
C LEU A 13 -37.54 22.81 32.69
N PHE A 14 -37.01 23.17 31.53
CA PHE A 14 -36.49 22.21 30.55
C PHE A 14 -35.14 21.72 31.07
N ALA A 15 -35.13 20.59 31.79
CA ALA A 15 -33.89 19.89 32.15
C ALA A 15 -33.34 19.20 30.90
N LEU A 16 -32.57 19.93 30.10
CA LEU A 16 -31.81 19.39 28.98
C LEU A 16 -30.61 18.64 29.56
N THR A 17 -30.78 17.37 29.90
CA THR A 17 -29.66 16.49 30.24
C THR A 17 -28.90 16.20 28.96
N THR A 18 -27.87 16.99 28.65
CA THR A 18 -26.88 16.61 27.65
C THR A 18 -26.14 15.40 28.20
N PHE A 19 -26.49 14.21 27.71
CA PHE A 19 -25.59 13.07 27.76
C PHE A 19 -24.40 13.42 26.87
N SER A 20 -23.42 14.12 27.44
CA SER A 20 -22.08 14.16 26.88
C SER A 20 -21.52 12.77 27.06
N THR A 21 -21.68 11.91 26.06
CA THR A 21 -20.79 10.76 25.94
C THR A 21 -19.41 11.37 25.80
N VAL A 22 -18.64 11.38 26.90
CA VAL A 22 -17.20 11.55 26.80
C VAL A 22 -16.79 10.34 25.96
N ALA A 23 -16.52 10.57 24.67
CA ALA A 23 -15.73 9.66 23.89
C ALA A 23 -14.38 9.64 24.60
N SER A 24 -14.23 8.74 25.57
CA SER A 24 -12.92 8.39 26.10
C SER A 24 -12.14 7.98 24.87
N ALA A 25 -11.02 8.66 24.60
CA ALA A 25 -10.08 8.19 23.61
C ALA A 25 -9.78 6.74 24.00
N GLU A 26 -10.21 5.81 23.15
CA GLU A 26 -10.07 4.38 23.42
C GLU A 26 -8.61 4.16 23.82
N GLU A 27 -8.37 3.72 25.06
CA GLU A 27 -7.01 3.46 25.48
C GLU A 27 -6.43 2.45 24.49
N LEU A 28 -5.30 2.80 23.89
CA LEU A 28 -4.56 1.93 22.99
C LEU A 28 -4.59 0.51 23.57
N PRO A 29 -4.96 -0.52 22.80
CA PRO A 29 -5.07 -1.88 23.31
C PRO A 29 -3.86 -2.22 24.16
N ALA A 30 -4.03 -2.89 25.30
CA ALA A 30 -2.95 -3.11 26.29
C ALA A 30 -1.64 -3.65 25.68
N ASP A 31 -1.76 -4.38 24.56
CA ASP A 31 -0.62 -4.96 23.84
C ASP A 31 0.01 -4.04 22.78
N GLN A 32 -0.58 -2.90 22.44
CA GLN A 32 -0.09 -2.05 21.33
C GLN A 32 1.33 -1.55 21.57
N GLN A 33 1.68 -1.19 22.81
CA GLN A 33 3.05 -0.76 23.13
C GLN A 33 4.05 -1.92 23.01
N LYS A 34 3.63 -3.12 23.39
CA LYS A 34 4.43 -4.34 23.21
C LYS A 34 4.65 -4.64 21.72
N TRP A 35 3.61 -4.52 20.89
CA TRP A 35 3.72 -4.73 19.44
C TRP A 35 4.60 -3.67 18.78
N LYS A 36 4.45 -2.38 19.13
CA LYS A 36 5.31 -1.31 18.62
C LYS A 36 6.78 -1.58 18.91
N LYS A 37 7.09 -1.96 20.16
CA LYS A 37 8.45 -2.31 20.56
C LYS A 37 8.98 -3.49 19.74
N TRP A 38 8.20 -4.57 19.65
CA TRP A 38 8.61 -5.75 18.89
C TRP A 38 8.87 -5.41 17.42
N VAL A 39 7.98 -4.68 16.75
CA VAL A 39 8.18 -4.26 15.35
C VAL A 39 9.44 -3.40 15.21
N SER A 40 9.66 -2.44 16.12
CA SER A 40 10.87 -1.60 16.05
C SER A 40 12.18 -2.37 16.21
N GLU A 41 12.16 -3.50 16.93
CA GLU A 41 13.34 -4.33 17.18
C GLU A 41 13.60 -5.36 16.06
N HIS A 42 12.61 -5.66 15.22
CA HIS A 42 12.67 -6.76 14.23
C HIS A 42 12.41 -6.31 12.79
N ALA A 43 11.92 -5.10 12.56
CA ALA A 43 11.71 -4.58 11.22
C ALA A 43 13.04 -4.35 10.51
N VAL A 44 13.07 -4.63 9.22
CA VAL A 44 14.14 -4.19 8.34
C VAL A 44 13.75 -2.83 7.78
N GLU A 45 14.56 -1.82 8.08
CA GLU A 45 14.38 -0.48 7.51
C GLU A 45 14.74 -0.51 6.02
N LEU A 46 13.84 0.05 5.21
CA LEU A 46 14.04 0.17 3.77
C LEU A 46 14.43 1.61 3.43
N GLN A 47 15.32 1.75 2.45
CA GLN A 47 15.59 3.04 1.84
C GLN A 47 14.38 3.49 1.02
N GLU A 48 14.38 4.78 0.67
CA GLU A 48 13.36 5.38 -0.19
C GLU A 48 13.17 4.60 -1.50
N PRO A 49 11.95 4.56 -2.07
CA PRO A 49 11.66 3.80 -3.29
C PRO A 49 12.56 4.15 -4.50
N THR A 50 13.13 5.35 -4.51
CA THR A 50 14.01 5.89 -5.57
C THR A 50 15.49 5.79 -5.25
N ALA A 51 15.86 5.12 -4.15
CA ALA A 51 17.25 4.94 -3.75
C ALA A 51 18.06 4.21 -4.84
N SER A 52 19.32 4.63 -5.01
CA SER A 52 20.24 4.06 -6.01
C SER A 52 20.92 2.77 -5.56
N SER A 53 21.03 2.56 -4.24
CA SER A 53 21.55 1.32 -3.65
C SER A 53 20.40 0.35 -3.37
N ASN A 54 20.71 -0.95 -3.32
CA ASN A 54 19.79 -2.03 -2.94
C ASN A 54 20.30 -2.84 -1.72
N GLU A 55 21.24 -2.30 -0.94
CA GLU A 55 21.87 -3.02 0.18
C GLU A 55 20.88 -3.40 1.31
N ASP A 56 19.92 -2.52 1.60
CA ASP A 56 18.77 -2.75 2.50
C ASP A 56 17.85 -3.90 2.04
N LEU A 57 17.90 -4.31 0.77
CA LEU A 57 17.14 -5.46 0.26
C LEU A 57 17.89 -6.79 0.45
N SER A 58 19.13 -6.78 0.95
CA SER A 58 19.95 -7.99 1.13
C SER A 58 19.34 -9.08 2.01
N PHE A 59 18.48 -8.69 2.96
CA PHE A 59 17.73 -9.64 3.79
C PHE A 59 16.82 -10.58 2.97
N LEU A 60 16.43 -10.18 1.75
CA LEU A 60 15.60 -11.00 0.87
C LEU A 60 16.32 -12.27 0.41
N LYS A 61 17.65 -12.26 0.27
CA LYS A 61 18.44 -13.46 -0.09
C LYS A 61 18.21 -14.62 0.87
N GLN A 62 18.19 -14.32 2.17
CA GLN A 62 17.90 -15.30 3.20
C GLN A 62 16.39 -15.60 3.28
N THR A 63 15.55 -14.57 3.24
CA THR A 63 14.09 -14.71 3.42
C THR A 63 13.44 -15.54 2.32
N LEU A 64 13.90 -15.38 1.08
CA LEU A 64 13.35 -16.03 -0.11
C LEU A 64 14.21 -17.20 -0.60
N GLN A 65 15.14 -17.68 0.24
CA GLN A 65 15.98 -18.83 -0.09
C GLN A 65 15.12 -20.03 -0.53
N ASP A 66 15.52 -20.64 -1.65
CA ASP A 66 14.86 -21.79 -2.29
C ASP A 66 13.38 -21.56 -2.65
N LYS A 67 12.94 -20.30 -2.70
CA LYS A 67 11.61 -19.95 -3.20
C LYS A 67 11.68 -19.78 -4.70
N ARG A 68 10.74 -20.43 -5.40
CA ARG A 68 10.59 -20.32 -6.85
C ARG A 68 9.62 -19.21 -7.26
N ILE A 69 8.62 -18.94 -6.42
CA ILE A 69 7.53 -18.01 -6.70
C ILE A 69 7.43 -17.03 -5.54
N VAL A 70 7.41 -15.74 -5.86
CA VAL A 70 7.26 -14.63 -4.91
C VAL A 70 6.09 -13.79 -5.37
N LEU A 71 5.14 -13.54 -4.47
CA LEU A 71 3.98 -12.70 -4.75
C LEU A 71 4.24 -11.32 -4.16
N LEU A 72 4.27 -10.30 -5.01
CA LEU A 72 4.41 -8.90 -4.62
C LEU A 72 3.05 -8.21 -4.69
N GLY A 73 2.36 -8.12 -3.55
CA GLY A 73 1.06 -7.46 -3.43
C GLY A 73 1.16 -5.93 -3.32
N GLU A 74 0.00 -5.28 -3.31
CA GLU A 74 -0.13 -3.85 -3.04
C GLU A 74 -1.38 -3.54 -2.21
N SER A 75 -1.30 -2.50 -1.36
CA SER A 75 -2.44 -2.07 -0.54
C SER A 75 -3.50 -1.30 -1.35
N THR A 76 -3.10 -0.70 -2.47
CA THR A 76 -3.97 0.05 -3.39
C THR A 76 -3.30 0.15 -4.75
N HIS A 77 -4.11 0.21 -5.82
CA HIS A 77 -3.62 0.52 -7.16
C HIS A 77 -3.25 2.01 -7.27
N GLY A 78 -2.32 2.33 -8.16
CA GLY A 78 -1.98 3.70 -8.53
C GLY A 78 -1.11 4.48 -7.52
N SER A 79 -0.58 3.84 -6.48
CA SER A 79 0.41 4.48 -5.60
C SER A 79 1.79 4.52 -6.25
N THR A 80 2.33 5.72 -6.38
CA THR A 80 3.68 5.99 -6.90
C THR A 80 4.74 5.27 -6.08
N GLU A 81 4.71 5.42 -4.76
CA GLU A 81 5.68 4.87 -3.83
C GLU A 81 5.67 3.34 -3.87
N MET A 82 4.47 2.74 -3.88
CA MET A 82 4.33 1.30 -3.96
C MET A 82 4.85 0.75 -5.30
N ASN A 83 4.55 1.41 -6.41
CA ASN A 83 5.03 1.02 -7.73
C ASN A 83 6.56 1.12 -7.83
N GLN A 84 7.14 2.21 -7.35
CA GLN A 84 8.60 2.39 -7.34
C GLN A 84 9.30 1.35 -6.46
N SER A 85 8.77 1.09 -5.25
CA SER A 85 9.29 0.05 -4.36
C SER A 85 9.24 -1.33 -5.01
N LYS A 86 8.13 -1.69 -5.66
CA LYS A 86 8.03 -2.98 -6.38
C LYS A 86 9.02 -3.05 -7.54
N VAL A 87 9.17 -1.99 -8.35
CA VAL A 87 10.15 -1.96 -9.45
C VAL A 87 11.57 -2.17 -8.92
N ARG A 88 11.92 -1.52 -7.81
CA ARG A 88 13.21 -1.68 -7.15
C ARG A 88 13.42 -3.10 -6.63
N MET A 89 12.43 -3.68 -5.96
CA MET A 89 12.47 -5.06 -5.49
C MET A 89 12.58 -6.06 -6.64
N ILE A 90 11.82 -5.89 -7.73
CA ILE A 90 11.86 -6.77 -8.91
C ILE A 90 13.25 -6.77 -9.53
N LYS A 91 13.86 -5.58 -9.70
CA LYS A 91 15.24 -5.46 -10.21
C LYS A 91 16.23 -6.21 -9.32
N TYR A 92 16.12 -6.03 -8.00
CA TYR A 92 16.95 -6.77 -7.05
C TYR A 92 16.76 -8.29 -7.17
N LEU A 93 15.51 -8.78 -7.20
CA LEU A 93 15.21 -10.20 -7.34
C LEU A 93 15.76 -10.79 -8.64
N HIS A 94 15.68 -10.04 -9.74
CA HIS A 94 16.25 -10.46 -11.02
C HIS A 94 17.77 -10.46 -10.98
N GLU A 95 18.39 -9.30 -10.72
CA GLU A 95 19.84 -9.09 -10.83
C GLU A 95 20.64 -9.91 -9.80
N GLU A 96 20.12 -10.05 -8.57
CA GLU A 96 20.87 -10.63 -7.45
C GLU A 96 20.41 -12.05 -7.08
N MET A 97 19.23 -12.48 -7.55
CA MET A 97 18.62 -13.74 -7.14
C MET A 97 18.10 -14.60 -8.30
N GLY A 98 18.21 -14.15 -9.56
CA GLY A 98 17.93 -14.96 -10.75
C GLY A 98 16.44 -15.21 -11.01
N TYR A 99 15.57 -14.29 -10.61
CA TYR A 99 14.16 -14.33 -11.00
C TYR A 99 13.99 -13.71 -12.39
N ASP A 100 13.60 -14.52 -13.38
CA ASP A 100 13.56 -14.11 -14.80
C ASP A 100 12.15 -14.11 -15.41
N VAL A 101 11.11 -14.25 -14.58
CA VAL A 101 9.71 -14.23 -15.05
C VAL A 101 8.88 -13.33 -14.15
N ILE A 102 8.22 -12.35 -14.76
CA ILE A 102 7.25 -11.48 -14.10
C ILE A 102 5.85 -11.82 -14.61
N ALA A 103 4.94 -12.14 -13.69
CA ALA A 103 3.52 -12.28 -13.97
C ALA A 103 2.76 -11.10 -13.37
N PHE A 104 1.96 -10.42 -14.18
CA PHE A 104 1.08 -9.34 -13.72
C PHE A 104 -0.32 -9.89 -13.42
N GLU A 105 -1.03 -9.23 -12.50
CA GLU A 105 -2.46 -9.42 -12.27
C GLU A 105 -3.24 -8.85 -13.46
N SER A 106 -3.19 -9.52 -14.61
CA SER A 106 -3.73 -9.05 -15.87
C SER A 106 -4.18 -10.22 -16.75
N GLY A 107 -4.78 -9.91 -17.90
CA GLY A 107 -5.24 -10.92 -18.85
C GLY A 107 -4.09 -11.80 -19.35
N PHE A 108 -4.23 -13.12 -19.17
CA PHE A 108 -3.20 -14.08 -19.57
C PHE A 108 -3.01 -14.11 -21.10
N ALA A 109 -4.09 -14.01 -21.87
CA ALA A 109 -4.03 -14.10 -23.33
C ALA A 109 -3.28 -12.91 -23.93
N GLU A 110 -3.57 -11.71 -23.44
CA GLU A 110 -2.93 -10.46 -23.83
C GLU A 110 -1.45 -10.46 -23.45
N ALA A 111 -1.13 -10.83 -22.21
CA ALA A 111 0.25 -10.91 -21.74
C ALA A 111 1.06 -11.94 -22.55
N ASN A 112 0.50 -13.12 -22.82
CA ASN A 112 1.17 -14.13 -23.64
C ASN A 112 1.36 -13.66 -25.08
N ALA A 113 0.37 -13.00 -25.69
CA ALA A 113 0.50 -12.47 -27.05
C ALA A 113 1.62 -11.42 -27.17
N VAL A 114 1.75 -10.54 -26.16
CA VAL A 114 2.85 -9.57 -26.07
C VAL A 114 4.19 -10.27 -25.85
N TYR A 115 4.25 -11.23 -24.93
CA TYR A 115 5.48 -11.97 -24.62
C TYR A 115 6.08 -12.64 -25.86
N GLN A 116 5.25 -13.24 -26.72
CA GLN A 116 5.70 -13.86 -27.97
C GLN A 116 6.29 -12.87 -29.00
N ASN A 117 6.02 -11.57 -28.86
CA ASN A 117 6.41 -10.53 -29.80
C ASN A 117 7.15 -9.38 -29.09
N ILE A 118 7.74 -9.64 -27.91
CA ILE A 118 8.21 -8.58 -27.01
C ILE A 118 9.40 -7.82 -27.58
N ASP A 119 10.22 -8.48 -28.40
CA ASP A 119 11.38 -7.90 -29.07
C ASP A 119 11.00 -6.86 -30.14
N ASP A 120 9.78 -6.95 -30.68
CA ASP A 120 9.25 -6.03 -31.69
C ASP A 120 8.49 -4.84 -31.08
N LEU A 121 8.39 -4.79 -29.75
CA LEU A 121 7.59 -3.81 -29.02
C LEU A 121 8.50 -2.92 -28.19
N THR A 122 8.18 -1.63 -28.13
CA THR A 122 8.74 -0.77 -27.07
C THR A 122 8.18 -1.21 -25.71
N ALA A 123 8.90 -0.95 -24.62
CA ALA A 123 8.41 -1.20 -23.26
C ALA A 123 7.02 -0.58 -23.02
N GLU A 124 6.75 0.61 -23.57
CA GLU A 124 5.44 1.26 -23.48
C GLU A 124 4.35 0.51 -24.23
N GLN A 125 4.65 0.04 -25.45
CA GLN A 125 3.70 -0.76 -26.23
C GLN A 125 3.43 -2.10 -25.55
N ALA A 126 4.46 -2.78 -25.06
CA ALA A 126 4.35 -4.03 -24.35
C ALA A 126 3.49 -3.86 -23.09
N MET A 127 3.74 -2.82 -22.29
CA MET A 127 2.91 -2.44 -21.13
C MET A 127 1.45 -2.26 -21.55
N LYS A 128 1.17 -1.31 -22.46
CA LYS A 128 -0.19 -0.94 -22.82
C LYS A 128 -1.01 -2.08 -23.42
N LYS A 129 -0.35 -3.04 -24.07
CA LYS A 129 -0.99 -4.20 -24.70
C LYS A 129 -1.15 -5.39 -23.74
N ALA A 130 -0.24 -5.59 -22.78
CA ALA A 130 -0.21 -6.77 -21.92
C ALA A 130 -0.90 -6.59 -20.56
N ILE A 131 -0.80 -5.40 -19.97
CA ILE A 131 -1.18 -5.17 -18.58
C ILE A 131 -2.38 -4.24 -18.45
N SER A 132 -3.16 -4.41 -17.37
CA SER A 132 -4.31 -3.55 -17.07
C SER A 132 -3.92 -2.08 -16.94
N GLY A 133 -4.84 -1.19 -17.33
CA GLY A 133 -4.64 0.26 -17.34
C GLY A 133 -4.26 0.87 -15.99
N VAL A 134 -4.60 0.20 -14.88
CA VAL A 134 -4.26 0.65 -13.52
C VAL A 134 -2.75 0.66 -13.25
N TRP A 135 -1.96 -0.04 -14.09
CA TRP A 135 -0.50 -0.08 -14.04
C TRP A 135 0.15 0.67 -15.22
N HIS A 136 -0.59 1.43 -16.01
CA HIS A 136 0.00 2.25 -17.09
C HIS A 136 0.66 3.52 -16.50
N THR A 137 1.83 3.34 -15.89
CA THR A 137 2.54 4.41 -15.17
C THR A 137 3.96 4.56 -15.69
N GLU A 138 4.53 5.77 -15.60
CA GLU A 138 5.91 6.04 -16.01
C GLU A 138 6.93 5.21 -15.21
N HIS A 139 6.61 4.85 -13.96
CA HIS A 139 7.51 4.07 -13.11
C HIS A 139 7.68 2.63 -13.60
N LEU A 140 6.65 2.04 -14.22
CA LEU A 140 6.74 0.72 -14.83
C LEU A 140 7.42 0.74 -16.21
N LEU A 141 7.52 1.91 -16.84
CA LEU A 141 8.33 2.14 -18.04
C LEU A 141 9.83 2.31 -17.72
N TYR A 142 10.19 2.51 -16.45
CA TYR A 142 11.54 2.92 -16.08
C TYR A 142 12.57 1.79 -16.21
N LYS A 143 13.30 1.82 -17.33
CA LYS A 143 14.38 0.89 -17.72
C LYS A 143 13.94 -0.57 -17.65
N ASN A 144 13.35 -1.02 -18.75
CA ASN A 144 13.35 -2.41 -19.18
C ASN A 144 12.73 -3.44 -18.23
N LEU A 145 11.87 -3.08 -17.27
CA LEU A 145 11.20 -4.10 -16.42
C LEU A 145 10.44 -5.15 -17.26
N ILE A 146 9.95 -4.73 -18.43
CA ILE A 146 9.21 -5.58 -19.37
C ILE A 146 10.16 -6.32 -20.35
N HIS A 147 11.46 -6.00 -20.32
CA HIS A 147 12.51 -6.71 -21.08
C HIS A 147 13.54 -7.41 -20.18
N LEU A 148 13.30 -7.48 -18.86
CA LEU A 148 14.01 -8.39 -17.94
C LEU A 148 13.58 -9.82 -18.27
#